data_AF-A0A1L5P506-F1
#
_entry.id   AF-A0A1L5P506-F1
#
_cell.length_a   1.000
_cell.length_b   1.000
_cell.length_c   1.000
_cell.angle_alpha   90.00
_cell.angle_beta   90.00
_cell.angle_gamma   90.00
#
_symmetry.space_group_name_H-M   'P 1'
#
loop_
_entity.id
_entity.type
_entity.pdbx_description
1 polymer ?
#
loop_
_entity_poly.entity_id
_entity_poly.type
_entity_poly.pdbx_seq_one_letter_code
_entity_poly.pdbx_strand_id
1 'polypeptide(L)'
;MTRDDFNASIRAIHTFFESEDFLESTVYLVALPRSEDFNKISLTSQDYNFVYETGLSLSHYNFILKDLAYFQFSHSSEGEWALAYYPNPRVSGSPDAFAEFNELKDAVERDEIDDEEFSSLVSSLQVGNYIPRVRFEYSESQYRRVRHPGAHFHIGMSGEDRWASSRKLSPRSFAMLIAKHYYPDLWWKNSRFSLAEEDQELANVETCFDEKLLNSIRSDGVSLSFSEFERQTFHFGALQPTPAV
;
A
#
# COMPACT_ATOMS: atom_id res chain seq x y z
N MET A 1 15.83 6.73 -6.29
CA MET A 1 15.13 5.91 -7.29
C MET A 1 14.77 6.81 -8.46
N THR A 2 15.19 6.46 -9.68
CA THR A 2 14.87 7.28 -10.85
C THR A 2 13.35 7.32 -11.08
N ARG A 3 12.86 8.33 -11.79
CA ARG A 3 11.42 8.42 -12.13
C ARG A 3 10.96 7.24 -12.98
N ASP A 4 11.83 6.76 -13.87
CA ASP A 4 11.52 5.63 -14.77
C ASP A 4 11.41 4.32 -13.99
N ASP A 5 12.34 4.05 -13.06
CA ASP A 5 12.27 2.89 -12.17
C ASP A 5 11.01 2.95 -11.29
N PHE A 6 10.66 4.13 -10.78
CA PHE A 6 9.46 4.34 -9.97
C PHE A 6 8.20 4.02 -10.78
N ASN A 7 8.09 4.54 -12.01
CA ASN A 7 6.96 4.27 -12.90
C ASN A 7 6.91 2.79 -13.33
N ALA A 8 8.06 2.16 -13.56
CA ALA A 8 8.13 0.73 -13.86
C ALA A 8 7.63 -0.10 -12.66
N SER A 9 7.96 0.32 -11.43
CA SER A 9 7.48 -0.30 -10.21
C SER A 9 5.95 -0.18 -10.04
N ILE A 10 5.34 0.96 -10.41
CA ILE A 10 3.88 1.13 -10.44
C ILE A 10 3.23 0.14 -11.41
N ARG A 11 3.76 0.03 -12.64
CA ARG A 11 3.25 -0.93 -13.63
C ARG A 11 3.39 -2.37 -13.14
N ALA A 12 4.53 -2.71 -12.53
CA ALA A 12 4.77 -4.05 -12.02
C ALA A 12 3.76 -4.48 -10.93
N ILE A 13 3.39 -3.58 -10.02
CA ILE A 13 2.36 -3.90 -9.02
C ILE A 13 0.95 -3.88 -9.61
N HIS A 14 0.67 -2.99 -10.54
CA HIS A 14 -0.61 -2.99 -11.24
C HIS A 14 -0.84 -4.34 -11.94
N THR A 15 0.14 -4.83 -12.70
CA THR A 15 0.09 -6.16 -13.34
C THR A 15 -0.06 -7.29 -12.32
N PHE A 16 0.52 -7.16 -11.13
CA PHE A 16 0.33 -8.14 -10.04
C PHE A 16 -1.13 -8.19 -9.57
N PHE A 17 -1.76 -7.06 -9.28
CA PHE A 17 -3.17 -7.06 -8.86
C PHE A 17 -4.12 -7.44 -9.99
N GLU A 18 -3.78 -7.10 -11.24
CA GLU A 18 -4.52 -7.53 -12.42
C GLU A 18 -4.44 -9.06 -12.62
N SER A 19 -3.26 -9.67 -12.46
CA SER A 19 -3.10 -11.13 -12.62
C SER A 19 -3.83 -11.93 -11.53
N GLU A 20 -3.99 -11.34 -10.34
CA GLU A 20 -4.75 -11.94 -9.24
C GLU A 20 -6.25 -11.62 -9.30
N ASP A 21 -6.73 -10.97 -10.38
CA ASP A 21 -8.12 -10.54 -10.53
C ASP A 21 -8.61 -9.76 -9.30
N PHE A 22 -7.79 -8.84 -8.81
CA PHE A 22 -8.07 -8.03 -7.61
C PHE A 22 -8.02 -6.52 -7.88
N LEU A 23 -7.82 -6.14 -9.15
CA LEU A 23 -7.88 -4.77 -9.63
C LEU A 23 -9.33 -4.41 -10.02
N GLU A 24 -9.83 -3.28 -9.55
CA GLU A 24 -11.16 -2.76 -9.95
C GLU A 24 -11.04 -1.75 -11.10
N SER A 25 -10.17 -0.75 -10.93
CA SER A 25 -10.01 0.30 -11.94
C SER A 25 -8.64 0.95 -11.88
N THR A 26 -8.24 1.59 -12.97
CA THR A 26 -6.94 2.25 -13.12
C THR A 26 -7.14 3.67 -13.60
N VAL A 27 -6.43 4.62 -12.98
CA VAL A 27 -6.44 6.02 -13.41
C VAL A 27 -5.08 6.41 -13.98
N TYR A 28 -3.99 6.10 -13.25
CA TYR A 28 -2.63 6.46 -13.65
C TYR A 28 -1.62 5.34 -13.38
N LEU A 29 -0.86 4.96 -14.41
CA LEU A 29 0.25 3.98 -14.33
C LEU A 29 1.63 4.65 -14.23
N VAL A 30 1.66 5.88 -13.74
CA VAL A 30 2.85 6.69 -13.54
C VAL A 30 2.71 7.48 -12.25
N ALA A 31 3.82 8.00 -11.71
CA ALA A 31 3.77 8.76 -10.47
C ALA A 31 2.90 10.00 -10.62
N LEU A 32 2.12 10.28 -9.57
CA LEU A 32 1.23 11.42 -9.48
C LEU A 32 2.02 12.68 -9.08
N PRO A 33 1.58 13.87 -9.54
CA PRO A 33 1.96 15.11 -8.88
C PRO A 33 1.37 15.13 -7.46
N ARG A 34 1.96 15.93 -6.57
CA ARG A 34 1.34 16.17 -5.25
C ARG A 34 0.13 17.08 -5.41
N SER A 35 -1.04 16.66 -4.96
CA SER A 35 -2.23 17.53 -4.83
C SER A 35 -2.17 18.32 -3.52
N GLU A 36 -2.07 19.65 -3.60
CA GLU A 36 -2.07 20.52 -2.43
C GLU A 36 -3.38 20.41 -1.63
N ASP A 37 -4.51 20.39 -2.33
CA ASP A 37 -5.85 20.29 -1.73
C ASP A 37 -6.03 18.98 -0.97
N PHE A 38 -5.68 17.85 -1.60
CA PHE A 38 -5.78 16.54 -0.97
C PHE A 38 -4.80 16.41 0.20
N ASN A 39 -3.55 16.86 0.04
CA ASN A 39 -2.55 16.80 1.11
C ASN A 39 -2.99 17.58 2.35
N LYS A 40 -3.55 18.78 2.16
CA LYS A 40 -4.08 19.57 3.27
C LYS A 40 -5.15 18.80 4.04
N ILE A 41 -6.09 18.16 3.35
CA ILE A 41 -7.16 17.38 3.98
C ILE A 41 -6.60 16.13 4.67
N SER A 42 -5.78 15.35 3.96
CA SER A 42 -5.17 14.09 4.44
C SER A 42 -4.28 14.26 5.68
N LEU A 43 -3.69 15.45 5.86
CA LEU A 43 -2.80 15.78 6.99
C LEU A 43 -3.50 16.47 8.16
N THR A 44 -4.68 17.08 7.96
CA THR A 44 -5.35 17.88 9.02
C THR A 44 -6.66 17.27 9.52
N SER A 45 -7.33 16.47 8.71
CA SER A 45 -8.57 15.81 9.10
C SER A 45 -8.33 14.72 10.14
N GLN A 46 -9.23 14.64 11.12
CA GLN A 46 -9.33 13.51 12.05
C GLN A 46 -10.36 12.47 11.60
N ASP A 47 -11.16 12.79 10.58
CA ASP A 47 -12.14 11.89 9.98
C ASP A 47 -11.50 11.17 8.79
N TYR A 48 -11.24 9.87 8.95
CA TYR A 48 -10.67 9.04 7.90
C TYR A 48 -11.64 8.85 6.73
N ASN A 49 -12.93 8.71 7.00
CA ASN A 49 -13.92 8.55 5.94
C ASN A 49 -13.92 9.79 5.03
N PHE A 50 -13.88 10.99 5.62
CA PHE A 50 -13.75 12.22 4.85
C PHE A 50 -12.48 12.26 3.99
N VAL A 51 -11.33 11.80 4.53
CA VAL A 51 -10.08 11.71 3.75
C VAL A 51 -10.20 10.73 2.59
N TYR A 52 -10.76 9.54 2.85
CA TYR A 52 -10.95 8.51 1.85
C TYR A 52 -11.84 9.00 0.70
N GLU A 53 -13.03 9.53 1.00
CA GLU A 53 -14.00 10.05 0.03
C GLU A 53 -13.43 11.24 -0.77
N THR A 54 -12.68 12.13 -0.10
CA THR A 54 -11.99 13.23 -0.79
C THR A 54 -11.03 12.69 -1.84
N GLY A 55 -10.21 11.70 -1.50
CA GLY A 55 -9.26 11.11 -2.45
C GLY A 55 -9.94 10.43 -3.64
N LEU A 56 -11.07 9.75 -3.39
CA LEU A 56 -11.90 9.18 -4.45
C LEU A 56 -12.49 10.27 -5.36
N SER A 57 -13.12 11.29 -4.79
CA SER A 57 -13.80 12.36 -5.54
C SER A 57 -12.86 13.17 -6.44
N LEU A 58 -11.59 13.30 -6.05
CA LEU A 58 -10.56 13.97 -6.83
C LEU A 58 -9.90 13.07 -7.89
N SER A 59 -10.26 11.78 -7.92
CA SER A 59 -9.60 10.74 -8.73
C SER A 59 -8.07 10.77 -8.61
N HIS A 60 -7.56 11.15 -7.43
CA HIS A 60 -6.14 11.44 -7.23
C HIS A 60 -5.40 10.23 -6.66
N TYR A 61 -5.47 9.11 -7.38
CA TYR A 61 -4.87 7.82 -7.03
C TYR A 61 -4.42 7.09 -8.30
N ASN A 62 -3.58 6.07 -8.16
CA ASN A 62 -3.05 5.30 -9.28
C ASN A 62 -4.07 4.26 -9.78
N PHE A 63 -4.57 3.44 -8.86
CA PHE A 63 -5.56 2.39 -9.13
C PHE A 63 -6.32 2.01 -7.85
N ILE A 64 -7.48 1.38 -8.06
CA ILE A 64 -8.40 0.88 -7.02
C ILE A 64 -8.43 -0.65 -7.09
N LEU A 65 -8.54 -1.30 -5.94
CA LEU A 65 -8.73 -2.74 -5.78
C LEU A 65 -10.22 -3.10 -5.66
N LYS A 66 -10.57 -4.38 -5.75
CA LYS A 66 -11.99 -4.83 -5.70
C LYS A 66 -12.75 -4.45 -4.44
N ASP A 67 -12.06 -4.28 -3.31
CA ASP A 67 -12.63 -3.77 -2.06
C ASP A 67 -12.67 -2.22 -2.01
N LEU A 68 -12.50 -1.56 -3.14
CA LEU A 68 -12.44 -0.11 -3.30
C LEU A 68 -11.29 0.57 -2.52
N ALA A 69 -10.33 -0.17 -1.97
CA ALA A 69 -9.10 0.41 -1.47
C ALA A 69 -8.27 0.97 -2.62
N TYR A 70 -7.55 2.07 -2.41
CA TYR A 70 -6.75 2.68 -3.47
C TYR A 70 -5.31 2.96 -3.05
N PHE A 71 -4.43 2.93 -4.06
CA PHE A 71 -3.03 3.29 -3.91
C PHE A 71 -2.73 4.64 -4.54
N GLN A 72 -1.87 5.40 -3.87
CA GLN A 72 -1.39 6.70 -4.33
C GLN A 72 0.14 6.74 -4.24
N PHE A 73 0.79 7.01 -5.37
CA PHE A 73 2.24 7.01 -5.49
C PHE A 73 2.72 8.34 -6.08
N SER A 74 3.47 9.10 -5.29
CA SER A 74 4.02 10.39 -5.68
C SER A 74 5.54 10.34 -5.70
N HIS A 75 6.16 10.91 -6.73
CA HIS A 75 7.60 10.99 -6.88
C HIS A 75 7.99 12.43 -7.20
N SER A 76 8.84 13.03 -6.36
CA SER A 76 9.30 14.41 -6.53
C SER A 76 10.74 14.45 -7.03
N SER A 77 11.60 13.56 -6.52
CA SER A 77 12.98 13.42 -6.98
C SER A 77 13.54 12.04 -6.64
N GLU A 78 14.78 11.76 -7.05
CA GLU A 78 15.43 10.50 -6.69
C GLU A 78 15.63 10.28 -5.19
N GLY A 79 15.61 11.36 -4.40
CA GLY A 79 15.75 11.35 -2.95
C GLY A 79 14.44 11.66 -2.21
N GLU A 80 13.31 11.78 -2.93
CA GLU A 80 12.03 12.18 -2.35
C GLU A 80 10.81 11.57 -3.07
N TRP A 81 10.10 10.68 -2.37
CA TRP A 81 8.84 10.07 -2.84
C TRP A 81 7.95 9.65 -1.68
N ALA A 82 6.66 9.49 -1.95
CA ALA A 82 5.65 9.08 -0.99
C ALA A 82 4.74 8.01 -1.59
N LEU A 83 4.39 7.02 -0.77
CA LEU A 83 3.53 5.90 -1.12
C LEU A 83 2.41 5.84 -0.09
N ALA A 84 1.18 5.67 -0.52
CA ALA A 84 0.05 5.58 0.38
C ALA A 84 -0.96 4.53 -0.08
N TYR A 85 -1.55 3.88 0.90
CA TYR A 85 -2.63 2.93 0.77
C TYR A 85 -3.79 3.39 1.63
N TYR A 86 -4.94 3.57 0.99
CA TYR A 86 -6.18 4.05 1.58
C TYR A 86 -7.21 2.91 1.51
N PRO A 87 -7.34 2.09 2.57
CA PRO A 87 -8.39 1.07 2.65
C PRO A 87 -9.78 1.70 2.61
N ASN A 88 -10.77 1.06 2.00
CA ASN A 88 -12.14 1.53 2.11
C ASN A 88 -12.62 1.37 3.58
N PRO A 89 -13.08 2.45 4.23
CA PRO A 89 -13.46 2.44 5.64
C PRO A 89 -14.67 1.54 5.98
N ARG A 90 -15.45 1.14 4.96
CA ARG A 90 -16.67 0.33 5.10
C ARG A 90 -16.42 -1.15 4.82
N VAL A 91 -15.61 -1.48 3.81
CA VAL A 91 -15.48 -2.88 3.33
C VAL A 91 -14.10 -3.49 3.54
N SER A 92 -13.00 -2.72 3.46
CA SER A 92 -11.66 -3.29 3.53
C SER A 92 -11.39 -3.92 4.89
N GLY A 93 -11.02 -5.20 4.89
CA GLY A 93 -10.68 -5.95 6.10
C GLY A 93 -11.86 -6.59 6.83
N SER A 94 -13.08 -6.47 6.31
CA SER A 94 -14.25 -7.21 6.80
C SER A 94 -14.81 -8.11 5.71
N PRO A 95 -14.65 -9.46 5.83
CA PRO A 95 -15.23 -10.40 4.89
C PRO A 95 -16.74 -10.24 4.75
N ASP A 96 -17.44 -9.97 5.85
CA ASP A 96 -18.90 -9.82 5.86
C ASP A 96 -19.34 -8.56 5.10
N ALA A 97 -18.71 -7.40 5.38
CA ALA A 97 -19.03 -6.15 4.69
C ALA A 97 -18.63 -6.19 3.20
N PHE A 98 -17.54 -6.90 2.87
CA PHE A 98 -17.13 -7.10 1.48
C PHE A 98 -18.08 -8.04 0.74
N ALA A 99 -18.61 -9.08 1.38
CA ALA A 99 -19.64 -9.93 0.80
C ALA A 99 -20.93 -9.14 0.53
N GLU A 100 -21.40 -8.35 1.51
CA GLU A 100 -22.57 -7.47 1.34
C GLU A 100 -22.38 -6.48 0.19
N PHE A 101 -21.19 -5.87 0.07
CA PHE A 101 -20.86 -5.00 -1.05
C PHE A 101 -20.91 -5.71 -2.41
N ASN A 102 -20.40 -6.94 -2.50
CA ASN A 102 -20.44 -7.71 -3.75
C ASN A 102 -21.87 -8.14 -4.09
N GLU A 103 -22.72 -8.48 -3.11
CA GLU A 103 -24.14 -8.77 -3.35
C GLU A 103 -24.87 -7.56 -3.97
N LEU A 104 -24.56 -6.35 -3.48
CA LEU A 104 -25.07 -5.10 -4.06
C LEU A 104 -24.56 -4.89 -5.49
N LYS A 105 -23.27 -5.16 -5.74
CA LYS A 105 -22.68 -5.04 -7.08
C LYS A 105 -23.34 -6.01 -8.07
N ASP A 106 -23.53 -7.26 -7.65
CA ASP A 106 -24.19 -8.27 -8.48
C ASP A 106 -25.67 -7.91 -8.74
N ALA A 107 -26.34 -7.24 -7.79
CA ALA A 107 -27.71 -6.76 -7.99
C ALA A 107 -27.79 -5.67 -9.07
N VAL A 108 -26.80 -4.77 -9.16
CA VAL A 108 -26.68 -3.81 -10.27
C VAL A 108 -26.47 -4.56 -11.59
N GLU A 109 -25.58 -5.56 -11.62
CA GLU A 109 -25.31 -6.35 -12.84
C GLU A 109 -26.54 -7.15 -13.31
N ARG A 110 -27.46 -7.48 -12.40
CA ARG A 110 -28.74 -8.14 -12.70
C ARG A 110 -29.89 -7.17 -13.01
N ASP A 111 -29.62 -5.86 -13.09
CA ASP A 111 -30.61 -4.78 -13.25
C ASP A 111 -31.71 -4.81 -12.14
N GLU A 112 -31.39 -5.30 -10.94
CA GLU A 112 -32.32 -5.35 -9.79
C GLU A 112 -32.41 -4.02 -9.05
N ILE A 113 -31.31 -3.27 -9.05
CA ILE A 113 -31.17 -1.91 -8.50
C ILE A 113 -30.41 -1.06 -9.52
N ASP A 114 -30.63 0.26 -9.50
CA ASP A 114 -29.89 1.20 -10.35
C ASP A 114 -28.62 1.77 -9.66
N ASP A 115 -27.83 2.54 -10.41
CA ASP A 115 -26.59 3.15 -9.91
C ASP A 115 -26.81 4.12 -8.73
N GLU A 116 -27.96 4.82 -8.70
CA GLU A 116 -28.29 5.76 -7.62
C GLU A 116 -28.63 4.99 -6.33
N GLU A 117 -29.42 3.92 -6.45
CA GLU A 117 -29.74 3.02 -5.35
C GLU A 117 -28.49 2.30 -4.83
N PHE A 118 -27.64 1.79 -5.71
CA PHE A 118 -26.36 1.20 -5.33
C PHE A 118 -25.47 2.17 -4.55
N SER A 119 -25.29 3.40 -5.05
CA SER A 119 -24.49 4.43 -4.38
C SER A 119 -25.02 4.76 -2.98
N SER A 120 -26.36 4.83 -2.84
CA SER A 120 -27.03 5.05 -1.55
C SER A 120 -26.78 3.91 -0.57
N LEU A 121 -26.97 2.66 -1.02
CA LEU A 121 -26.80 1.46 -0.20
C LEU A 121 -25.34 1.29 0.25
N VAL A 122 -24.38 1.40 -0.68
CA VAL A 122 -22.94 1.32 -0.36
C VAL A 122 -22.52 2.42 0.62
N SER A 123 -23.04 3.64 0.46
CA SER A 123 -22.76 4.75 1.38
C SER A 123 -23.31 4.51 2.78
N SER A 124 -24.38 3.71 2.89
CA SER A 124 -25.03 3.35 4.16
C SER A 124 -24.34 2.21 4.91
N LEU A 125 -23.42 1.47 4.27
CA LEU A 125 -22.64 0.42 4.93
C LEU A 125 -21.89 1.00 6.14
N GLN A 126 -21.85 0.22 7.22
CA GLN A 126 -21.26 0.68 8.47
C GLN A 126 -19.76 0.95 8.30
N VAL A 127 -19.33 2.13 8.71
CA VAL A 127 -17.90 2.46 8.81
C VAL A 127 -17.29 1.66 9.96
N GLY A 128 -16.38 0.73 9.62
CA GLY A 128 -15.71 -0.15 10.57
C GLY A 128 -14.23 0.18 10.79
N ASN A 129 -13.55 0.76 9.79
CA ASN A 129 -12.11 1.10 9.85
C ASN A 129 -11.21 -0.07 10.29
N TYR A 130 -11.44 -1.27 9.73
CA TYR A 130 -10.75 -2.50 10.14
C TYR A 130 -9.25 -2.50 9.82
N ILE A 131 -8.88 -1.87 8.70
CA ILE A 131 -7.49 -1.71 8.27
C ILE A 131 -7.08 -0.24 8.42
N PRO A 132 -5.93 0.07 9.05
CA PRO A 132 -5.45 1.44 9.13
C PRO A 132 -4.95 1.92 7.76
N ARG A 133 -5.12 3.21 7.48
CA ARG A 133 -4.38 3.89 6.40
C ARG A 133 -2.89 3.67 6.60
N VAL A 134 -2.15 3.30 5.55
CA VAL A 134 -0.70 3.16 5.63
C VAL A 134 -0.04 4.11 4.64
N ARG A 135 0.95 4.86 5.10
CA ARG A 135 1.81 5.66 4.23
C ARG A 135 3.27 5.34 4.49
N PHE A 136 4.07 5.47 3.45
CA PHE A 136 5.53 5.43 3.52
C PHE A 136 6.09 6.68 2.85
N GLU A 137 7.03 7.33 3.52
CA GLU A 137 7.71 8.51 3.01
C GLU A 137 9.22 8.29 3.01
N TYR A 138 9.85 8.67 1.89
CA TYR A 138 11.29 8.79 1.77
C TYR A 138 11.65 10.23 1.46
N SER A 139 12.50 10.84 2.28
CA SER A 139 13.03 12.18 2.06
C SER A 139 14.41 12.34 2.69
N GLU A 140 15.45 12.43 1.87
CA GLU A 140 16.81 12.69 2.33
C GLU A 140 16.98 14.11 2.87
N SER A 141 16.31 15.09 2.26
CA SER A 141 16.42 16.51 2.61
C SER A 141 15.80 16.83 3.98
N GLN A 142 14.73 16.10 4.33
CA GLN A 142 14.03 16.25 5.60
C GLN A 142 14.63 15.43 6.74
N TYR A 143 15.62 14.58 6.48
CA TYR A 143 16.24 13.79 7.54
C TYR A 143 16.80 14.68 8.65
N ARG A 144 16.32 14.42 9.87
CA ARG A 144 16.79 15.05 11.10
C ARG A 144 16.93 13.96 12.13
N ARG A 145 18.15 13.76 12.63
CA ARG A 145 18.47 12.76 13.67
C ARG A 145 17.41 12.80 14.79
N VAL A 146 16.83 11.65 15.10
CA VAL A 146 15.75 11.40 16.08
C VAL A 146 14.40 12.03 15.73
N ARG A 147 14.37 13.21 15.09
CA ARG A 147 13.13 13.97 14.84
C ARG A 147 12.38 13.55 13.59
N HIS A 148 13.10 13.18 12.54
CA HIS A 148 12.53 12.87 11.23
C HIS A 148 13.41 11.85 10.50
N PRO A 149 13.07 10.55 10.54
CA PRO A 149 13.81 9.53 9.81
C PRO A 149 13.74 9.79 8.31
N GLY A 150 14.82 9.49 7.57
CA GLY A 150 14.83 9.69 6.12
C GLY A 150 13.93 8.72 5.36
N ALA A 151 13.56 7.60 5.97
CA ALA A 151 12.59 6.64 5.47
C ALA A 151 11.71 6.18 6.64
N HIS A 152 10.39 6.32 6.54
CA HIS A 152 9.49 5.97 7.62
C HIS A 152 8.07 5.67 7.14
N PHE A 153 7.34 4.93 7.98
CA PHE A 153 5.92 4.69 7.84
C PHE A 153 5.10 5.62 8.74
N HIS A 154 3.87 5.88 8.30
CA HIS A 154 2.74 6.32 9.11
C HIS A 154 1.67 5.23 9.06
N ILE A 155 1.12 4.84 10.21
CA ILE A 155 0.12 3.77 10.33
C ILE A 155 -1.09 4.31 11.09
N GLY A 156 -2.14 4.62 10.33
CA GLY A 156 -3.37 5.23 10.79
C GLY A 156 -3.43 6.72 10.47
N MET A 157 -4.14 7.45 11.34
CA MET A 157 -4.48 8.87 11.15
C MET A 157 -3.63 9.82 11.99
N SER A 158 -2.82 9.32 12.92
CA SER A 158 -1.86 10.16 13.64
C SER A 158 -0.84 10.73 12.65
N GLY A 159 -0.45 11.98 12.81
CA GLY A 159 0.58 12.63 11.96
C GLY A 159 2.00 12.47 12.50
N GLU A 160 2.14 12.09 13.76
CA GLU A 160 3.43 12.05 14.48
C GLU A 160 3.98 10.63 14.66
N ASP A 161 3.23 9.62 14.24
CA ASP A 161 3.57 8.20 14.31
C ASP A 161 4.60 7.80 13.25
N ARG A 162 5.83 8.30 13.35
CA ARG A 162 6.90 7.97 12.40
C ARG A 162 7.62 6.69 12.80
N TRP A 163 7.31 5.59 12.13
CA TRP A 163 8.01 4.33 12.31
C TRP A 163 9.17 4.23 11.32
N ALA A 164 10.40 4.40 11.82
CA ALA A 164 11.59 4.40 10.99
C ALA A 164 11.77 3.06 10.24
N SER A 165 12.26 3.14 9.00
CA SER A 165 12.56 1.99 8.14
C SER A 165 14.01 2.06 7.68
N SER A 166 14.75 0.95 7.79
CA SER A 166 16.10 0.88 7.23
C SER A 166 16.09 0.61 5.71
N ARG A 167 14.91 0.32 5.15
CA ARG A 167 14.70 0.03 3.73
C ARG A 167 14.09 1.21 3.00
N LYS A 168 14.54 1.41 1.77
CA LYS A 168 13.78 2.15 0.75
C LYS A 168 12.68 1.22 0.26
N LEU A 169 11.52 1.79 -0.08
CA LEU A 169 10.44 1.03 -0.69
C LEU A 169 10.02 1.68 -2.00
N SER A 170 9.93 0.87 -3.04
CA SER A 170 9.27 1.21 -4.29
C SER A 170 7.76 0.99 -4.18
N PRO A 171 6.95 1.55 -5.10
CA PRO A 171 5.53 1.24 -5.21
C PRO A 171 5.22 -0.26 -5.13
N ARG A 172 6.01 -1.08 -5.83
CA ARG A 172 5.90 -2.53 -5.82
C ARG A 172 6.13 -3.13 -4.45
N SER A 173 7.27 -2.86 -3.80
CA SER A 173 7.54 -3.45 -2.48
C SER A 173 6.52 -3.02 -1.43
N PHE A 174 6.14 -1.73 -1.44
CA PHE A 174 5.13 -1.21 -0.54
C PHE A 174 3.79 -1.90 -0.72
N ALA A 175 3.27 -1.96 -1.93
CA ALA A 175 1.97 -2.54 -2.19
C ALA A 175 1.94 -4.07 -2.08
N MET A 176 3.05 -4.76 -2.36
CA MET A 176 3.19 -6.18 -2.03
C MET A 176 3.22 -6.42 -0.52
N LEU A 177 3.80 -5.52 0.29
CA LEU A 177 3.69 -5.58 1.76
C LEU A 177 2.23 -5.41 2.21
N ILE A 178 1.51 -4.44 1.64
CA ILE A 178 0.07 -4.26 1.90
C ILE A 178 -0.69 -5.55 1.54
N ALA A 179 -0.42 -6.14 0.37
CA ALA A 179 -1.04 -7.39 -0.06
C ALA A 179 -0.78 -8.54 0.92
N LYS A 180 0.47 -8.72 1.35
CA LYS A 180 0.84 -9.75 2.31
C LYS A 180 0.15 -9.58 3.67
N HIS A 181 0.03 -8.35 4.16
CA HIS A 181 -0.45 -8.08 5.52
C HIS A 181 -1.96 -7.94 5.63
N TYR A 182 -2.63 -7.42 4.60
CA TYR A 182 -4.05 -7.09 4.66
C TYR A 182 -4.93 -7.94 3.74
N TYR A 183 -4.33 -8.69 2.81
CA TYR A 183 -5.03 -9.63 1.93
C TYR A 183 -4.42 -11.04 2.03
N PRO A 184 -4.42 -11.67 3.22
CA PRO A 184 -3.76 -12.96 3.42
C PRO A 184 -4.34 -14.07 2.53
N ASP A 185 -5.64 -14.06 2.24
CA ASP A 185 -6.25 -15.07 1.36
C ASP A 185 -5.81 -14.93 -0.10
N LEU A 186 -5.58 -13.70 -0.56
CA LEU A 186 -4.96 -13.45 -1.86
C LEU A 186 -3.50 -13.93 -1.85
N TRP A 187 -2.77 -13.61 -0.78
CA TRP A 187 -1.34 -13.94 -0.67
C TRP A 187 -1.07 -15.44 -0.55
N TRP A 188 -1.86 -16.14 0.27
CA TRP A 188 -1.63 -17.52 0.69
C TRP A 188 -1.51 -18.48 -0.49
N LYS A 189 -2.32 -18.28 -1.53
CA LYS A 189 -2.37 -19.11 -2.75
C LYS A 189 -1.00 -19.28 -3.41
N ASN A 190 -0.16 -18.24 -3.35
CA ASN A 190 1.17 -18.22 -3.96
C ASN A 190 2.28 -17.97 -2.92
N SER A 191 1.99 -18.13 -1.63
CA SER A 191 2.99 -18.09 -0.58
C SER A 191 3.77 -19.41 -0.56
N ARG A 192 5.07 -19.38 -0.26
CA ARG A 192 5.79 -20.65 -0.02
C ARG A 192 5.24 -21.40 1.19
N PHE A 193 4.68 -20.66 2.15
CA PHE A 193 4.20 -21.20 3.42
C PHE A 193 2.86 -21.93 3.29
N SER A 194 2.21 -21.90 2.12
CA SER A 194 1.07 -22.77 1.82
C SER A 194 1.48 -24.18 1.38
N LEU A 195 2.76 -24.42 1.13
CA LEU A 195 3.33 -25.73 0.85
C LEU A 195 3.69 -26.47 2.15
N ALA A 196 3.85 -27.80 2.06
CA ALA A 196 4.43 -28.61 3.13
C ALA A 196 5.85 -28.11 3.47
N GLU A 197 6.26 -28.22 4.74
CA GLU A 197 7.54 -27.68 5.23
C GLU A 197 8.75 -28.13 4.39
N GLU A 198 8.77 -29.39 3.96
CA GLU A 198 9.82 -29.98 3.12
C GLU A 198 9.89 -29.39 1.70
N ASP A 199 8.79 -28.82 1.20
CA ASP A 199 8.67 -28.26 -0.15
C ASP A 199 8.82 -26.73 -0.18
N GLN A 200 8.88 -26.04 0.97
CA GLN A 200 8.91 -24.57 1.02
C GLN A 200 10.14 -23.98 0.33
N GLU A 201 11.29 -24.66 0.42
CA GLU A 201 12.54 -24.27 -0.24
C GLU A 201 12.55 -24.57 -1.75
N LEU A 202 11.62 -25.41 -2.22
CA LEU A 202 11.44 -25.77 -3.63
C LEU A 202 10.38 -24.91 -4.32
N ALA A 203 9.80 -23.93 -3.61
CA ALA A 203 8.79 -23.04 -4.16
C ALA A 203 9.31 -22.37 -5.45
N ASN A 204 8.48 -22.38 -6.51
CA ASN A 204 8.84 -21.77 -7.77
C ASN A 204 9.01 -20.26 -7.59
N VAL A 205 10.24 -19.77 -7.75
CA VAL A 205 10.63 -18.36 -7.59
C VAL A 205 9.81 -17.42 -8.48
N GLU A 206 9.41 -17.87 -9.67
CA GLU A 206 8.66 -17.05 -10.63
C GLU A 206 7.21 -16.83 -10.23
N THR A 207 6.61 -17.74 -9.44
CA THR A 207 5.22 -17.63 -8.99
C THR A 207 5.13 -17.25 -7.51
N CYS A 208 6.11 -17.62 -6.69
CA CYS A 208 6.13 -17.38 -5.25
C CYS A 208 6.13 -15.90 -4.88
N PHE A 209 5.10 -15.45 -4.16
CA PHE A 209 4.96 -14.05 -3.75
C PHE A 209 5.98 -13.64 -2.69
N ASP A 210 6.36 -14.56 -1.80
CA ASP A 210 7.39 -14.29 -0.80
C ASP A 210 8.75 -14.03 -1.46
N GLU A 211 9.14 -14.81 -2.47
CA GLU A 211 10.37 -14.55 -3.24
C GLU A 211 10.30 -13.23 -4.01
N LYS A 212 9.18 -12.97 -4.69
CA LYS A 212 8.98 -11.70 -5.43
C LYS A 212 9.13 -10.48 -4.51
N LEU A 213 8.54 -10.53 -3.32
CA LEU A 213 8.62 -9.45 -2.34
C LEU A 213 10.05 -9.28 -1.82
N LEU A 214 10.71 -10.39 -1.44
CA LEU A 214 12.10 -10.34 -0.96
C LEU A 214 13.04 -9.75 -2.02
N ASN A 215 12.90 -10.16 -3.27
CA ASN A 215 13.70 -9.64 -4.38
C ASN A 215 13.40 -8.16 -4.64
N SER A 216 12.13 -7.74 -4.59
CA SER A 216 11.75 -6.33 -4.72
C SER A 216 12.37 -5.46 -3.61
N ILE A 217 12.27 -5.88 -2.34
CA ILE A 217 12.86 -5.16 -1.20
C ILE A 217 14.38 -5.10 -1.30
N ARG A 218 15.03 -6.18 -1.74
CA ARG A 218 16.49 -6.21 -1.96
C ARG A 218 16.90 -5.21 -3.03
N SER A 219 16.17 -5.16 -4.15
CA SER A 219 16.44 -4.24 -5.26
C SER A 219 16.19 -2.78 -4.91
N ASP A 220 15.22 -2.47 -4.04
CA ASP A 220 14.97 -1.10 -3.60
C ASP A 220 16.14 -0.52 -2.79
N GLY A 221 16.91 -1.40 -2.14
CA GLY A 221 18.07 -1.04 -1.34
C GLY A 221 17.74 -0.51 0.05
N VAL A 222 18.69 0.23 0.63
CA VAL A 222 18.67 0.65 2.03
C VAL A 222 18.66 2.16 2.15
N SER A 223 18.03 2.67 3.20
CA SER A 223 18.12 4.08 3.58
C SER A 223 19.43 4.30 4.34
N LEU A 224 20.25 5.24 3.87
CA LEU A 224 21.51 5.61 4.52
C LEU A 224 21.32 6.77 5.52
N SER A 225 20.12 7.33 5.58
CA SER A 225 19.73 8.50 6.38
C SER A 225 19.48 8.13 7.83
N PHE A 226 20.52 7.63 8.48
CA PHE A 226 20.56 7.24 9.89
C PHE A 226 21.95 7.52 10.46
N SER A 227 22.01 8.03 11.69
CA SER A 227 23.24 8.01 12.50
C SER A 227 23.63 6.60 12.90
N GLU A 228 24.89 6.39 13.27
CA GLU A 228 25.36 5.08 13.77
C GLU A 228 24.54 4.57 14.96
N PHE A 229 24.14 5.47 15.86
CA PHE A 229 23.29 5.12 16.99
C PHE A 229 21.89 4.70 16.53
N GLU A 230 21.25 5.48 15.64
CA GLU A 230 19.95 5.10 15.11
C GLU A 230 20.00 3.75 14.41
N ARG A 231 21.07 3.40 13.66
CA ARG A 231 21.17 2.07 13.03
C ARG A 231 21.08 0.89 14.00
N GLN A 232 21.33 1.11 15.29
CA GLN A 232 21.26 0.09 16.34
C GLN A 232 19.88 0.05 17.02
N THR A 233 18.96 0.97 16.71
CA THR A 233 17.62 1.01 17.28
C THR A 233 16.62 0.14 16.51
N PHE A 234 15.36 0.14 16.95
CA PHE A 234 14.27 -0.55 16.26
C PHE A 234 13.89 0.14 14.95
N HIS A 235 13.77 -0.64 13.86
CA HIS A 235 13.29 -0.20 12.55
C HIS A 235 12.50 -1.31 11.87
N PHE A 236 11.61 -0.94 10.95
CA PHE A 236 11.07 -1.90 10.01
C PHE A 236 12.16 -2.39 9.03
N GLY A 237 12.32 -3.71 8.98
CA GLY A 237 13.30 -4.42 8.17
C GLY A 237 14.74 -4.09 8.58
N ALA A 238 15.34 -4.84 9.50
CA ALA A 238 16.75 -4.69 9.84
C ALA A 238 17.65 -5.37 8.78
N LEU A 239 18.81 -4.77 8.49
CA LEU A 239 19.91 -5.52 7.89
C LEU A 239 20.49 -6.41 8.98
N GLN A 240 20.45 -7.72 8.80
CA GLN A 240 21.43 -8.54 9.51
C GLN A 240 22.81 -8.15 8.97
N PRO A 241 23.81 -7.87 9.83
CA PRO A 241 25.18 -7.84 9.34
C PRO A 241 25.46 -9.20 8.70
N THR A 242 25.91 -9.21 7.45
CA THR A 242 26.47 -10.42 6.85
C THR A 242 27.55 -10.90 7.83
N PRO A 243 27.53 -12.17 8.29
CA PRO A 243 28.63 -12.68 9.07
C PRO A 243 29.90 -12.44 8.25
N ALA A 244 30.90 -11.79 8.86
CA ALA A 244 32.21 -11.72 8.24
C ALA A 244 32.68 -13.17 8.06
N VAL A 245 32.82 -13.59 6.80
CA VAL A 245 33.43 -14.86 6.41
C VAL A 245 34.93 -14.76 6.62
#